data_AF-A0A4P5T896-F1
#
_entry.id   AF-A0A4P5T896-F1
#
_cell.length_a   1.000
_cell.length_b   1.000
_cell.length_c   1.000
_cell.angle_alpha   90.00
_cell.angle_beta   90.00
_cell.angle_gamma   90.00
#
_symmetry.space_group_name_H-M   'P 1'
#
loop_
_entity.id
_entity.type
_entity.pdbx_description
1 polymer ?
#
loop_
_entity_poly.entity_id
_entity_poly.type
_entity_poly.pdbx_seq_one_letter_code
_entity_poly.pdbx_strand_id
1 'polypeptide(L)'
;MNMTKFLLLFSFILTVTFSCQPNSKVSKSGDSSADAKPSLGSIGTPAIPEKFKETDLLLTDYWVYEFYVIPEKVGVGPNFVGTWYKFNPNGTYLKGQFQETFDNGNWYISSRPSEHQPGKVFKYIYFDSAVNDLWDVGFEIQGTSGYNMSWVKQLDPPDGESGLAKVMKMLTKPTREQMGR
;
A
#
# COMPACT_ATOMS: atom_id res chain seq x y z
N MET A 1 -51.33 -58.04 -24.74
CA MET A 1 -52.59 -57.87 -23.99
C MET A 1 -52.25 -57.18 -22.67
N ASN A 2 -53.03 -56.17 -22.32
CA ASN A 2 -53.06 -55.38 -21.07
C ASN A 2 -52.20 -54.10 -20.94
N MET A 3 -52.97 -53.01 -20.99
CA MET A 3 -52.74 -51.63 -20.56
C MET A 3 -52.51 -51.49 -19.06
N THR A 4 -51.70 -50.50 -18.65
CA THR A 4 -51.92 -49.60 -17.50
C THR A 4 -51.02 -48.37 -17.70
N LYS A 5 -51.51 -47.16 -18.03
CA LYS A 5 -51.89 -46.02 -17.13
C LYS A 5 -50.88 -45.84 -15.96
N PHE A 6 -50.28 -44.69 -15.69
CA PHE A 6 -50.88 -43.38 -15.38
C PHE A 6 -49.79 -42.28 -15.28
N LEU A 7 -50.20 -41.02 -15.44
CA LEU A 7 -49.43 -39.77 -15.48
C LEU A 7 -49.27 -39.15 -14.06
N LEU A 8 -48.13 -38.51 -13.75
CA LEU A 8 -47.97 -37.29 -12.88
C LEU A 8 -46.47 -37.12 -12.51
N LEU A 9 -45.73 -36.22 -13.14
CA LEU A 9 -45.50 -34.81 -12.74
C LEU A 9 -44.98 -34.65 -11.30
N PHE A 10 -43.67 -34.43 -11.15
CA PHE A 10 -43.15 -33.47 -10.19
C PHE A 10 -41.88 -32.79 -10.73
N SER A 11 -42.01 -31.48 -10.84
CA SER A 11 -41.01 -30.48 -11.16
C SER A 11 -40.08 -30.28 -9.95
N PHE A 12 -38.77 -30.10 -10.14
CA PHE A 12 -38.12 -28.78 -9.99
C PHE A 12 -36.61 -28.86 -10.29
N ILE A 13 -36.16 -27.78 -10.92
CA ILE A 13 -34.85 -27.54 -11.54
C ILE A 13 -33.92 -26.87 -10.52
N LEU A 14 -32.62 -27.22 -10.49
CA LEU A 14 -31.53 -26.23 -10.49
C LEU A 14 -30.15 -26.88 -10.74
N THR A 15 -29.79 -27.05 -12.02
CA THR A 15 -28.39 -27.25 -12.43
C THR A 15 -27.79 -25.88 -12.76
N VAL A 16 -26.85 -25.41 -11.95
CA VAL A 16 -26.07 -24.20 -12.25
C VAL A 16 -25.03 -24.57 -13.31
N THR A 17 -25.31 -24.27 -14.57
CA THR A 17 -24.35 -24.41 -15.66
C THR A 17 -23.49 -23.15 -15.76
N PHE A 18 -22.17 -23.31 -15.57
CA PHE A 18 -21.18 -22.33 -16.02
C PHE A 18 -21.33 -22.15 -17.54
N SER A 19 -21.67 -20.94 -17.99
CA SER A 19 -21.62 -20.58 -19.41
C SER A 19 -20.53 -19.54 -19.62
N CYS A 20 -19.40 -20.02 -20.14
CA CYS A 20 -18.39 -19.20 -20.79
C CYS A 20 -18.81 -19.12 -22.27
N GLN A 21 -19.23 -17.96 -22.76
CA GLN A 21 -19.46 -17.75 -24.19
C GLN A 21 -18.28 -16.98 -24.80
N PRO A 22 -17.62 -17.52 -25.83
CA PRO A 22 -16.77 -16.73 -26.70
C PRO A 22 -17.50 -16.33 -27.99
N ASN A 23 -17.02 -15.23 -28.56
CA ASN A 23 -17.21 -14.68 -29.91
C ASN A 23 -18.36 -13.68 -30.14
N SER A 24 -17.94 -12.44 -30.42
CA SER A 24 -18.21 -11.78 -31.71
C SER A 24 -17.05 -10.85 -32.07
N LYS A 25 -16.74 -10.82 -33.37
CA LYS A 25 -15.54 -10.29 -34.01
C LYS A 25 -15.75 -8.87 -34.59
N VAL A 26 -14.63 -8.13 -34.69
CA VAL A 26 -14.22 -7.21 -35.79
C VAL A 26 -14.43 -5.68 -35.62
N SER A 27 -13.29 -5.07 -35.21
CA SER A 27 -12.57 -3.88 -35.71
C SER A 27 -13.14 -2.47 -35.60
N LYS A 28 -12.36 -1.62 -34.89
CA LYS A 28 -11.85 -0.35 -35.42
C LYS A 28 -10.47 -0.05 -34.83
N SER A 29 -9.51 0.21 -35.71
CA SER A 29 -8.25 0.87 -35.40
C SER A 29 -8.54 2.21 -34.75
N GLY A 30 -8.16 2.34 -33.49
CA GLY A 30 -8.18 3.59 -32.74
C GLY A 30 -7.00 3.54 -31.81
N ASP A 31 -5.98 4.33 -32.14
CA ASP A 31 -4.89 4.68 -31.26
C ASP A 31 -5.52 5.18 -29.95
N SER A 32 -5.25 4.48 -28.86
CA SER A 32 -5.77 4.83 -27.54
C SER A 32 -4.74 4.34 -26.55
N SER A 33 -3.80 5.24 -26.25
CA SER A 33 -3.16 5.31 -24.94
C SER A 33 -4.24 5.12 -23.89
N ALA A 34 -4.44 3.88 -23.46
CA ALA A 34 -5.29 3.55 -22.34
C ALA A 34 -4.52 4.05 -21.13
N ASP A 35 -4.85 5.26 -20.67
CA ASP A 35 -4.59 5.69 -19.32
C ASP A 35 -5.16 4.59 -18.41
N ALA A 36 -4.27 3.72 -17.93
CA ALA A 36 -4.59 2.71 -16.95
C ALA A 36 -5.05 3.48 -15.71
N LYS A 37 -6.37 3.57 -15.53
CA LYS A 37 -6.96 4.15 -14.34
C LYS A 37 -6.40 3.36 -13.14
N PRO A 38 -5.82 4.02 -12.12
CA PRO A 38 -5.32 3.32 -10.94
C PRO A 38 -6.43 2.41 -10.41
N SER A 39 -6.12 1.14 -10.14
CA SER A 39 -7.05 0.26 -9.42
C SER A 39 -7.37 0.92 -8.08
N LEU A 40 -8.64 0.88 -7.67
CA LEU A 40 -8.96 1.11 -6.27
C LEU A 40 -8.10 0.15 -5.43
N GLY A 41 -7.44 0.66 -4.40
CA GLY A 41 -6.54 -0.13 -3.56
C GLY A 41 -7.19 -1.42 -3.04
N SER A 42 -6.52 -2.55 -3.22
CA SER A 42 -6.94 -3.87 -2.76
C SER A 42 -6.22 -4.21 -1.47
N ILE A 43 -6.76 -3.71 -0.35
CA ILE A 43 -6.16 -3.91 0.96
C ILE A 43 -6.31 -5.33 1.50
N GLY A 44 -5.24 -5.88 2.09
CA GLY A 44 -5.29 -7.12 2.87
C GLY A 44 -6.12 -7.02 4.15
N THR A 45 -6.25 -8.11 4.90
CA THR A 45 -6.84 -8.03 6.25
C THR A 45 -5.82 -7.42 7.22
N PRO A 46 -6.16 -6.35 7.97
CA PRO A 46 -5.25 -5.79 8.97
C PRO A 46 -4.88 -6.85 10.01
N ALA A 47 -3.59 -6.90 10.37
CA ALA A 47 -3.08 -7.79 11.40
C ALA A 47 -2.31 -6.98 12.44
N ILE A 48 -2.35 -7.42 13.70
CA ILE A 48 -1.56 -6.80 14.76
C ILE A 48 -0.08 -6.90 14.36
N PRO A 49 0.64 -5.76 14.26
CA PRO A 49 2.04 -5.77 13.88
C PRO A 49 2.87 -6.57 14.89
N GLU A 50 3.85 -7.32 14.38
CA GLU A 50 4.80 -8.02 15.23
C GLU A 50 5.55 -7.05 16.15
N LYS A 51 5.85 -7.48 17.38
CA LYS A 51 6.50 -6.63 18.37
C LYS A 51 8.01 -6.55 18.14
N PHE A 52 8.44 -5.39 17.65
CA PHE A 52 9.84 -4.96 17.59
C PHE A 52 10.01 -3.60 18.25
N LYS A 53 11.25 -3.21 18.57
CA LYS A 53 11.53 -1.86 19.10
C LYS A 53 11.05 -0.76 18.14
N GLU A 54 11.11 -1.02 16.83
CA GLU A 54 10.61 -0.14 15.79
C GLU A 54 9.09 -0.02 15.85
N THR A 55 8.37 -1.12 16.09
CA THR A 55 6.90 -1.14 16.26
C THR A 55 6.49 -0.22 17.41
N ASP A 56 7.15 -0.33 18.57
CA ASP A 56 6.83 0.49 19.74
C ASP A 56 7.09 1.98 19.47
N LEU A 57 8.16 2.32 18.74
CA LEU A 57 8.44 3.69 18.33
C LEU A 57 7.36 4.21 17.36
N LEU A 58 6.99 3.42 16.34
CA LEU A 58 6.05 3.82 15.30
C LEU A 58 4.66 4.16 15.86
N LEU A 59 4.23 3.47 16.93
CA LEU A 59 2.92 3.63 17.56
C LEU A 59 2.74 4.90 18.40
N THR A 60 3.79 5.70 18.62
CA THR A 60 3.73 6.86 19.52
C THR A 60 2.95 8.04 18.93
N ASP A 61 3.39 8.55 17.78
CA ASP A 61 3.08 9.89 17.30
C ASP A 61 2.92 9.92 15.76
N TYR A 62 2.91 11.11 15.15
CA TYR A 62 3.01 11.26 13.70
C TYR A 62 4.47 11.13 13.27
N TRP A 63 4.70 10.41 12.17
CA TRP A 63 6.01 10.28 11.53
C TRP A 63 6.01 11.10 10.25
N VAL A 64 6.72 12.21 10.29
CA VAL A 64 6.72 13.26 9.27
C VAL A 64 8.01 13.19 8.46
N TYR A 65 7.91 13.29 7.14
CA TYR A 65 9.08 13.39 6.29
C TYR A 65 9.80 14.73 6.53
N GLU A 66 11.02 14.64 7.06
CA GLU A 66 11.93 15.78 7.13
C GLU A 66 12.54 16.02 5.74
N PHE A 67 12.94 14.95 5.07
CA PHE A 67 13.24 14.95 3.64
C PHE A 67 12.98 13.58 3.02
N TYR A 68 12.70 13.60 1.72
CA TYR A 68 12.65 12.42 0.85
C TYR A 68 13.46 12.72 -0.41
N VAL A 69 14.43 11.86 -0.72
CA VAL A 69 15.36 12.03 -1.84
C VAL A 69 15.24 10.82 -2.75
N ILE A 70 15.11 11.08 -4.05
CA ILE A 70 15.22 10.09 -5.11
C ILE A 70 16.60 10.29 -5.74
N PRO A 71 17.57 9.40 -5.51
CA PRO A 71 18.96 9.61 -5.92
C PRO A 71 19.13 9.92 -7.41
N GLU A 72 18.31 9.30 -8.26
CA GLU A 72 18.35 9.45 -9.73
C GLU A 72 17.69 10.75 -10.22
N LYS A 73 16.93 11.45 -9.37
CA LYS A 73 16.16 12.65 -9.74
C LYS A 73 16.62 13.86 -8.94
N VAL A 74 17.75 14.43 -9.35
CA VAL A 74 18.26 15.69 -8.79
C VAL A 74 17.24 16.81 -9.01
N GLY A 75 16.70 17.38 -7.93
CA GLY A 75 15.77 18.52 -7.97
C GLY A 75 14.28 18.17 -7.82
N VAL A 76 13.90 16.90 -7.77
CA VAL A 76 12.50 16.49 -7.46
C VAL A 76 12.32 16.49 -5.94
N GLY A 77 12.33 17.68 -5.35
CA GLY A 77 12.24 17.88 -3.89
C GLY A 77 11.34 19.04 -3.48
N PRO A 78 10.04 19.01 -3.83
CA PRO A 78 9.04 19.68 -2.97
C PRO A 78 7.80 18.84 -2.60
N ASN A 79 7.49 17.76 -3.33
CA ASN A 79 6.17 17.11 -3.23
C ASN A 79 5.97 16.21 -2.00
N PHE A 80 7.03 15.97 -1.22
CA PHE A 80 6.99 15.14 -0.01
C PHE A 80 7.05 15.95 1.29
N VAL A 81 7.23 17.28 1.19
CA VAL A 81 7.29 18.14 2.38
C VAL A 81 5.94 18.10 3.08
N GLY A 82 5.96 17.90 4.39
CA GLY A 82 4.75 17.82 5.20
C GLY A 82 4.00 16.49 5.08
N THR A 83 4.50 15.51 4.32
CA THR A 83 3.94 14.15 4.30
C THR A 83 4.13 13.51 5.66
N TRP A 84 3.08 12.86 6.17
CA TRP A 84 3.10 12.22 7.47
C TRP A 84 2.35 10.89 7.47
N TYR A 85 2.73 10.02 8.41
CA TYR A 85 2.06 8.75 8.72
C TYR A 85 1.66 8.73 10.20
N LYS A 86 0.52 8.12 10.51
CA LYS A 86 0.11 7.78 11.88
C LYS A 86 -0.24 6.30 11.93
N PHE A 87 0.47 5.55 12.77
CA PHE A 87 0.32 4.11 12.89
C PHE A 87 -0.58 3.74 14.07
N ASN A 88 -1.49 2.79 13.84
CA ASN A 88 -2.39 2.26 14.85
C ASN A 88 -1.97 0.84 15.28
N PRO A 89 -2.21 0.46 16.54
CA PRO A 89 -1.82 -0.85 17.08
C PRO A 89 -2.57 -2.04 16.47
N ASN A 90 -3.68 -1.78 15.78
CA ASN A 90 -4.45 -2.81 15.07
C ASN A 90 -3.90 -3.13 13.66
N GLY A 91 -2.74 -2.57 13.29
CA GLY A 91 -2.14 -2.79 11.96
C GLY A 91 -2.65 -1.87 10.87
N THR A 92 -3.43 -0.84 11.21
CA THR A 92 -3.85 0.19 10.24
C THR A 92 -3.00 1.44 10.33
N TYR A 93 -2.92 2.22 9.26
CA TYR A 93 -2.27 3.52 9.25
C TYR A 93 -3.16 4.60 8.59
N LEU A 94 -2.88 5.85 8.92
CA LEU A 94 -3.33 7.03 8.19
C LEU A 94 -2.13 7.71 7.57
N LYS A 95 -2.30 8.27 6.38
CA LYS A 95 -1.29 9.07 5.69
C LYS A 95 -1.91 10.35 5.15
N GLY A 96 -1.11 11.40 5.17
CA GLY A 96 -1.54 12.70 4.71
C GLY A 96 -0.38 13.62 4.41
N GLN A 97 -0.72 14.86 4.09
CA GLN A 97 0.23 15.93 3.86
C GLN A 97 -0.31 17.22 4.48
N PHE A 98 0.52 17.86 5.30
CA PHE A 98 0.10 18.97 6.16
C PHE A 98 -1.18 18.61 6.96
N GLN A 99 -2.22 19.44 6.90
CA GLN A 99 -3.46 19.21 7.62
C GLN A 99 -4.37 18.15 6.95
N GLU A 100 -4.11 17.81 5.69
CA GLU A 100 -4.96 16.92 4.89
C GLU A 100 -4.60 15.45 5.11
N THR A 101 -5.62 14.60 5.21
CA THR A 101 -5.48 13.14 5.17
C THR A 101 -6.03 12.69 3.81
N PHE A 102 -5.26 11.90 3.06
CA PHE A 102 -5.68 11.44 1.72
C PHE A 102 -5.52 9.94 1.53
N ASP A 103 -4.93 9.23 2.48
CA ASP A 103 -4.68 7.80 2.36
C ASP A 103 -4.81 7.10 3.72
N ASN A 104 -5.15 5.82 3.67
CA ASN A 104 -5.16 4.90 4.78
C ASN A 104 -4.86 3.50 4.29
N GLY A 105 -4.51 2.62 5.22
CA GLY A 105 -4.44 1.21 4.88
C GLY A 105 -3.82 0.37 5.98
N ASN A 106 -3.13 -0.69 5.58
CA ASN A 106 -2.47 -1.62 6.49
C ASN A 106 -0.98 -1.36 6.55
N TRP A 107 -0.39 -1.61 7.71
CA TRP A 107 1.04 -1.62 7.88
C TRP A 107 1.49 -2.81 8.71
N TYR A 108 2.70 -3.25 8.43
CA TYR A 108 3.36 -4.29 9.22
C TYR A 108 4.88 -4.12 9.14
N ILE A 109 5.58 -4.76 10.08
CA ILE A 109 7.04 -4.89 10.04
C ILE A 109 7.40 -6.35 9.80
N SER A 110 8.42 -6.60 9.00
CA SER A 110 9.07 -7.91 8.95
C SER A 110 10.59 -7.80 9.02
N SER A 111 11.23 -8.88 9.44
CA SER A 111 12.69 -9.00 9.42
C SER A 111 13.13 -9.68 8.13
N ARG A 112 13.97 -9.03 7.33
CA ARG A 112 14.46 -9.61 6.07
C ARG A 112 15.93 -9.28 5.86
N PRO A 113 16.67 -10.09 5.08
CA PRO A 113 18.00 -9.70 4.60
C PRO A 113 17.95 -8.34 3.91
N SER A 114 18.96 -7.50 4.16
CA SER A 114 19.08 -6.21 3.48
C SER A 114 19.31 -6.42 1.99
N GLU A 115 18.58 -5.67 1.19
CA GLU A 115 18.84 -5.52 -0.25
C GLU A 115 20.06 -4.60 -0.50
N HIS A 116 20.37 -3.72 0.46
CA HIS A 116 21.42 -2.70 0.34
C HIS A 116 22.74 -3.10 1.03
N GLN A 117 22.69 -3.99 2.02
CA GLN A 117 23.83 -4.39 2.86
C GLN A 117 23.88 -5.92 3.01
N PRO A 118 24.45 -6.64 2.03
CA PRO A 118 24.49 -8.10 2.03
C PRO A 118 25.00 -8.70 3.34
N GLY A 119 24.33 -9.76 3.81
CA GLY A 119 24.69 -10.47 5.05
C GLY A 119 24.15 -9.83 6.33
N LYS A 120 23.41 -8.71 6.25
CA LYS A 120 22.71 -8.11 7.39
C LYS A 120 21.21 -8.33 7.29
N VAL A 121 20.54 -8.37 8.44
CA VAL A 121 19.07 -8.44 8.54
C VAL A 121 18.57 -7.11 9.09
N PHE A 122 17.59 -6.53 8.41
CA PHE A 122 16.96 -5.27 8.80
C PHE A 122 15.46 -5.45 9.02
N LYS A 123 14.86 -4.45 9.67
CA LYS A 123 13.41 -4.31 9.75
C LYS A 123 12.92 -3.56 8.53
N TYR A 124 11.88 -4.10 7.93
CA TYR A 124 11.17 -3.46 6.83
C TYR A 124 9.78 -3.10 7.28
N ILE A 125 9.39 -1.83 7.12
CA ILE A 125 8.01 -1.39 7.25
C ILE A 125 7.35 -1.44 5.87
N TYR A 126 6.14 -1.98 5.82
CA TYR A 126 5.35 -2.07 4.61
C TYR A 126 4.05 -1.29 4.77
N PHE A 127 3.63 -0.64 3.69
CA PHE A 127 2.35 0.02 3.56
C PHE A 127 1.58 -0.65 2.42
N ASP A 128 0.33 -0.99 2.70
CA ASP A 128 -0.65 -1.56 1.79
C ASP A 128 -1.85 -0.60 1.78
N SER A 129 -1.96 0.21 0.73
CA SER A 129 -2.91 1.32 0.63
C SER A 129 -4.30 0.83 0.24
N ALA A 130 -5.32 1.26 0.99
CA ALA A 130 -6.71 1.03 0.61
C ALA A 130 -7.19 1.96 -0.52
N VAL A 131 -6.42 3.00 -0.86
CA VAL A 131 -6.82 4.02 -1.83
C VAL A 131 -6.23 3.73 -3.20
N ASN A 132 -4.97 3.33 -3.27
CA ASN A 132 -4.26 3.15 -4.54
C ASN A 132 -3.11 2.14 -4.39
N ASP A 133 -3.17 1.01 -5.09
CA ASP A 133 -2.12 -0.05 -5.05
C ASP A 133 -0.74 0.48 -5.48
N LEU A 134 -0.69 1.55 -6.29
CA LEU A 134 0.58 2.20 -6.65
C LEU A 134 1.27 2.90 -5.46
N TRP A 135 0.57 3.04 -4.34
CA TRP A 135 1.12 3.59 -3.09
C TRP A 135 1.59 2.51 -2.13
N ASP A 136 1.45 1.23 -2.50
CA ASP A 136 2.05 0.14 -1.77
C ASP A 136 3.57 0.24 -1.82
N VAL A 137 4.20 0.22 -0.66
CA VAL A 137 5.65 0.45 -0.58
C VAL A 137 6.25 -0.19 0.67
N GLY A 138 7.47 -0.71 0.50
CA GLY A 138 8.30 -1.19 1.58
C GLY A 138 9.53 -0.30 1.79
N PHE A 139 9.88 -0.06 3.05
CA PHE A 139 11.08 0.66 3.46
C PHE A 139 11.91 -0.14 4.45
N GLU A 140 13.20 -0.30 4.16
CA GLU A 140 14.22 -0.76 5.09
C GLU A 140 14.54 0.33 6.12
N ILE A 141 14.35 0.05 7.41
CA ILE A 141 14.65 0.99 8.50
C ILE A 141 16.15 0.91 8.82
N GLN A 142 16.92 1.90 8.37
CA GLN A 142 18.38 1.96 8.52
C GLN A 142 18.84 2.38 9.91
N GLY A 143 18.04 3.18 10.59
CA GLY A 143 18.41 3.75 11.87
C GLY A 143 17.20 4.30 12.60
N THR A 144 17.22 4.17 13.92
CA THR A 144 16.16 4.68 14.80
C THR A 144 16.77 5.42 15.98
N SER A 145 16.07 6.46 16.39
CA SER A 145 16.25 7.18 17.64
C SER A 145 14.85 7.48 18.22
N GLY A 146 14.77 7.97 19.46
CA GLY A 146 13.48 8.28 20.08
C GLY A 146 12.63 9.32 19.33
N TYR A 147 13.22 10.09 18.41
CA TYR A 147 12.57 11.17 17.67
C TYR A 147 12.76 11.11 16.15
N ASN A 148 13.65 10.28 15.62
CA ASN A 148 13.94 10.22 14.18
C ASN A 148 14.17 8.79 13.71
N MET A 149 13.85 8.52 12.46
CA MET A 149 14.27 7.32 11.74
C MET A 149 14.78 7.64 10.34
N SER A 150 15.60 6.74 9.80
CA SER A 150 16.05 6.78 8.41
C SER A 150 15.55 5.54 7.68
N TRP A 151 14.91 5.73 6.54
CA TRP A 151 14.25 4.70 5.75
C TRP A 151 14.82 4.68 4.34
N VAL A 152 15.04 3.50 3.79
CA VAL A 152 15.48 3.29 2.40
C VAL A 152 14.42 2.45 1.72
N LYS A 153 13.87 2.93 0.61
CA LYS A 153 12.87 2.21 -0.17
C LYS A 153 13.51 0.94 -0.75
N GLN A 154 12.72 -0.13 -0.86
CA GLN A 154 13.16 -1.37 -1.52
C GLN A 154 13.64 -1.13 -2.95
N LEU A 155 14.55 -1.98 -3.43
CA LEU A 155 15.22 -1.83 -4.74
C LEU A 155 14.33 -2.16 -5.94
N ASP A 156 13.28 -2.94 -5.74
CA ASP A 156 12.31 -3.29 -6.80
C ASP A 156 10.89 -2.85 -6.41
N PRO A 157 10.65 -1.54 -6.23
CA PRO A 157 9.33 -1.07 -5.90
C PRO A 157 8.42 -1.12 -7.15
N PRO A 158 7.10 -1.25 -6.97
CA PRO A 158 6.16 -1.32 -8.10
C PRO A 158 6.26 -0.14 -9.10
N ASP A 159 6.70 1.03 -8.63
CA ASP A 159 6.90 2.24 -9.43
C ASP A 159 8.33 2.40 -10.01
N GLY A 160 9.26 1.49 -9.68
CA GLY A 160 10.65 1.50 -10.15
C GLY A 160 11.55 2.60 -9.58
N GLU A 161 11.09 3.37 -8.59
CA GLU A 161 11.85 4.52 -8.06
C GLU A 161 12.52 4.23 -6.71
N SER A 162 13.85 4.31 -6.67
CA SER A 162 14.63 4.29 -5.42
C SER A 162 14.30 5.51 -4.54
N GLY A 163 14.38 5.36 -3.21
CA GLY A 163 14.03 6.44 -2.29
C GLY A 163 14.75 6.38 -0.95
N LEU A 164 15.14 7.55 -0.43
CA LEU A 164 15.75 7.73 0.88
C LEU A 164 14.92 8.73 1.67
N ALA A 165 14.39 8.33 2.82
CA ALA A 165 13.64 9.21 3.68
C ALA A 165 14.34 9.37 5.04
N LYS A 166 14.35 10.60 5.54
CA LYS A 166 14.51 10.85 6.98
C LYS A 166 13.17 11.29 7.51
N VAL A 167 12.72 10.62 8.56
CA VAL A 167 11.44 10.89 9.21
C VAL A 167 11.65 11.33 10.64
N MET A 168 10.86 12.30 11.07
CA MET A 168 10.88 12.86 12.41
C MET A 168 9.53 12.68 13.09
N LYS A 169 9.57 12.50 14.40
CA LYS A 169 8.40 12.35 15.24
C LYS A 169 7.78 13.71 15.56
N MET A 170 6.48 13.85 15.37
CA MET A 170 5.72 15.05 15.74
C MET A 170 4.44 14.67 16.49
N LEU A 171 4.12 15.43 17.55
CA LEU A 171 2.90 15.22 18.35
C LEU A 171 1.61 15.49 17.55
N THR A 172 1.71 16.31 16.50
CA THR A 172 0.58 16.72 15.65
C THR A 172 0.96 16.61 14.18
N LYS A 173 -0.05 16.63 13.31
CA LYS A 173 0.17 16.87 11.87
C LYS A 173 1.00 18.14 11.67
N PRO A 174 1.95 18.16 10.72
CA PRO A 174 2.72 19.35 10.41
C PRO A 174 1.84 20.41 9.74
N THR A 175 2.18 21.67 9.94
CA THR A 175 1.59 22.81 9.21
C THR A 175 2.52 23.26 8.09
N ARG A 176 2.03 24.07 7.15
CA ARG A 176 2.86 24.62 6.07
C ARG A 176 3.93 25.55 6.63
N GLU A 177 3.54 26.37 7.60
CA GLU A 177 4.40 27.34 8.28
C GLU A 177 5.57 26.65 9.00
N GLN A 178 5.30 25.55 9.72
CA GLN A 178 6.34 24.77 10.39
C GLN A 178 7.35 24.15 9.41
N MET A 179 6.94 23.92 8.16
CA MET A 179 7.77 23.30 7.11
C MET A 179 8.33 24.33 6.12
N GLY A 180 8.19 25.64 6.40
CA GLY A 180 8.70 26.72 5.55
C GLY A 180 7.99 26.85 4.20
N ARG A 181 6.67 26.63 4.17
CA ARG A 181 5.81 26.66 2.98
C ARG A 181 4.70 27.69 3.07
#